data_AF-A0A2R4N2N5-F1
#
_entry.id   AF-A0A2R4N2N5-F1
#
_cell.length_a   1.000
_cell.length_b   1.000
_cell.length_c   1.000
_cell.angle_alpha   90.00
_cell.angle_beta   90.00
_cell.angle_gamma   90.00
#
_symmetry.space_group_name_H-M   'P 1'
#
loop_
_entity.id
_entity.type
_entity.pdbx_description
1 polymer ?
#
loop_
_entity_poly.entity_id
_entity_poly.type
_entity_poly.pdbx_seq_one_letter_code
_entity_poly.pdbx_strand_id
1 'polypeptide(L)' 'MLTLLGIGALLSLVFGFSSGGYVAFYVLPAGNGVVRSLLTMFLGVLISAITFVLAVSLVWPAVM' A
#
# COMPACT_ATOMS: atom_id res chain seq x y z
N MET A 1 17.38 -13.21 -5.32
CA MET A 1 16.94 -11.84 -5.65
C MET A 1 15.45 -11.75 -5.93
N LEU A 2 14.89 -12.55 -6.85
CA LEU A 2 13.43 -12.59 -7.11
C LEU A 2 12.57 -12.84 -5.86
N THR A 3 13.00 -13.73 -4.96
CA THR A 3 12.30 -14.03 -3.71
C THR A 3 12.19 -12.82 -2.78
N LEU A 4 13.26 -12.04 -2.65
CA LEU A 4 13.26 -10.81 -1.84
C LEU A 4 12.35 -9.74 -2.46
N LEU A 5 12.34 -9.65 -3.80
CA LEU A 5 11.47 -8.70 -4.52
C LEU A 5 9.99 -9.05 -4.28
N GLY A 6 9.67 -10.35 -4.35
CA GLY A 6 8.33 -10.86 -4.06
C GLY A 6 7.89 -10.60 -2.62
N ILE A 7 8.76 -10.85 -1.64
CA ILE A 7 8.49 -10.54 -0.23
C ILE A 7 8.27 -9.03 -0.04
N GLY A 8 9.13 -8.19 -0.64
CA GLY A 8 9.00 -6.74 -0.58
C GLY A 8 7.68 -6.24 -1.17
N ALA A 9 7.26 -6.77 -2.32
CA ALA A 9 5.96 -6.44 -2.93
C ALA A 9 4.79 -6.84 -2.02
N LEU A 10 4.87 -8.02 -1.41
CA LEU A 10 3.81 -8.54 -0.54
C LEU A 10 3.71 -7.72 0.76
N LEU A 11 4.85 -7.33 1.35
CA LEU A 11 4.89 -6.45 2.52
C LEU A 11 4.35 -5.05 2.20
N SER A 12 4.70 -4.48 1.03
CA SER A 12 4.16 -3.20 0.58
C SER A 12 2.65 -3.26 0.38
N LEU A 13 2.12 -4.36 -0.16
CA LEU A 13 0.67 -4.58 -0.28
C LEU A 13 -0.01 -4.64 1.08
N VAL A 14 0.50 -5.44 2.00
CA VAL A 14 -0.07 -5.56 3.36
C VAL A 14 -0.06 -4.20 4.07
N PHE A 15 1.04 -3.46 3.97
CA PHE A 15 1.17 -2.13 4.56
C PHE A 15 0.20 -1.12 3.94
N GLY A 16 0.13 -1.06 2.60
CA GLY A 16 -0.73 -0.10 1.91
C GLY A 16 -2.22 -0.36 2.17
N PHE A 17 -2.68 -1.62 2.16
CA PHE A 17 -4.07 -1.94 2.49
C PHE A 17 -4.42 -1.66 3.96
N SER A 18 -3.49 -1.91 4.90
CA SER A 18 -3.71 -1.60 6.31
C SER A 18 -3.85 -0.09 6.57
N SER A 19 -2.91 0.71 6.05
CA SER A 19 -2.93 2.16 6.17
C SER A 19 -4.07 2.82 5.37
N GLY A 20 -4.33 2.35 4.15
CA GLY A 20 -5.44 2.81 3.32
C GLY A 20 -6.80 2.50 3.95
N GLY A 21 -6.95 1.33 4.57
CA GLY A 21 -8.13 0.98 5.37
C GLY A 21 -8.29 1.89 6.59
N TYR A 22 -7.22 2.18 7.32
CA TYR A 22 -7.28 3.12 8.45
C TYR A 22 -7.81 4.50 8.01
N VAL A 23 -7.27 5.05 6.92
CA VAL A 23 -7.70 6.36 6.39
C VAL A 23 -9.16 6.33 5.93
N ALA A 24 -9.56 5.29 5.19
CA ALA A 24 -10.92 5.17 4.66
C ALA A 24 -11.99 4.99 5.76
N PHE A 25 -11.66 4.34 6.87
CA PHE A 25 -12.63 4.05 7.93
C PHE A 25 -12.66 5.07 9.08
N TYR A 26 -11.51 5.68 9.40
CA TYR A 26 -11.38 6.52 10.60
C TYR A 26 -11.10 7.99 10.32
N VAL A 27 -10.57 8.33 9.14
CA VAL A 27 -10.20 9.72 8.80
C VAL A 27 -11.21 10.35 7.85
N LEU A 28 -11.66 9.63 6.83
CA LEU A 28 -12.56 10.17 5.83
C LEU A 28 -14.04 10.03 6.25
N PRO A 29 -14.84 11.12 6.17
CA PRO A 29 -16.27 11.07 6.44
C PRO A 29 -17.03 10.50 5.23
N ALA A 30 -16.85 9.20 4.95
CA ALA A 30 -17.63 8.49 3.95
C ALA A 30 -18.87 7.86 4.61
N GLY A 31 -20.07 8.30 4.20
CA GLY A 31 -21.35 7.87 4.78
C GLY A 31 -21.87 6.50 4.29
N ASN A 32 -21.30 5.94 3.23
CA ASN A 32 -21.74 4.66 2.64
C ASN A 32 -20.61 3.62 2.67
N GLY A 33 -20.92 2.40 3.13
CA GLY A 33 -19.98 1.28 3.20
C GLY A 33 -19.36 0.91 1.85
N VAL A 34 -20.10 1.06 0.74
CA VAL A 34 -19.57 0.81 -0.61
C VAL A 34 -18.47 1.81 -0.96
N VAL A 35 -18.67 3.09 -0.62
CA VAL A 35 -17.68 4.15 -0.86
C VAL A 35 -16.44 3.93 -0.01
N ARG A 36 -16.59 3.48 1.24
CA ARG A 36 -15.47 3.12 2.11
C ARG A 36 -14.65 1.96 1.56
N SER A 37 -15.29 0.93 1.03
CA SER A 37 -14.59 -0.22 0.41
C SER A 37 -13.83 0.21 -0.85
N LEU A 38 -14.43 1.04 -1.71
CA LEU A 38 -13.76 1.60 -2.89
C LEU A 38 -12.59 2.50 -2.51
N LEU A 39 -12.75 3.36 -1.50
CA LEU A 39 -11.67 4.19 -0.97
C LEU A 39 -10.54 3.34 -0.39
N THR A 40 -10.86 2.26 0.33
CA THR A 40 -9.87 1.34 0.88
C THR A 40 -9.08 0.63 -0.22
N MET A 41 -9.76 0.16 -1.27
CA MET A 41 -9.11 -0.45 -2.44
C MET A 41 -8.19 0.55 -3.15
N PHE A 42 -8.69 1.75 -3.42
CA PHE A 42 -7.93 2.78 -4.12
C PHE A 42 -6.72 3.25 -3.32
N LEU A 43 -6.92 3.64 -2.05
CA LEU A 43 -5.84 4.05 -1.15
C LEU A 43 -4.87 2.90 -0.88
N GLY A 44 -5.37 1.68 -0.74
CA GLY A 44 -4.57 0.48 -0.56
C GLY A 44 -3.58 0.26 -1.70
N VAL A 45 -4.08 0.27 -2.94
CA VAL A 45 -3.24 0.13 -4.15
C VAL A 45 -2.28 1.32 -4.29
N LEU A 46 -2.77 2.54 -4.08
CA LEU A 46 -1.97 3.76 -4.23
C LEU A 46 -0.79 3.80 -3.24
N ILE A 47 -1.05 3.59 -1.95
CA ILE A 47 -0.01 3.59 -0.91
C ILE A 47 0.96 2.43 -1.15
N SER A 48 0.47 1.24 -1.46
CA SER A 48 1.33 0.09 -1.76
C SER A 48 2.28 0.36 -2.93
N ALA A 49 1.78 0.97 -4.00
CA ALA A 49 2.59 1.31 -5.17
C ALA A 49 3.66 2.35 -4.83
N ILE A 50 3.30 3.41 -4.10
CA ILE A 50 4.25 4.44 -3.66
C ILE A 50 5.33 3.83 -2.76
N THR A 51 4.93 3.04 -1.74
CA THR A 51 5.87 2.38 -0.84
C THR A 51 6.80 1.43 -1.58
N PHE A 52 6.28 0.65 -2.52
CA PHE A 52 7.09 -0.26 -3.33
C PHE A 52 8.09 0.48 -4.22
N VAL A 53 7.65 1.53 -4.93
CA VAL A 53 8.54 2.34 -5.78
C VAL A 53 9.63 2.99 -4.93
N LEU A 54 9.29 3.58 -3.78
CA LEU A 54 10.28 4.17 -2.87
C LEU A 54 11.26 3.13 -2.33
N ALA A 55 10.78 1.95 -1.93
CA ALA A 55 11.64 0.86 -1.47
C ALA A 55 12.59 0.40 -2.57
N VAL A 56 12.10 0.26 -3.81
CA VAL A 56 12.93 -0.12 -4.96
C VAL A 56 13.94 0.97 -5.30
N SER A 57 13.56 2.24 -5.28
CA SER A 57 14.43 3.35 -5.66
C SER A 57 15.46 3.73 -4.59
N LEU A 58 15.14 3.59 -3.30
CA LEU A 58 16.02 4.01 -2.20
C LEU A 58 16.88 2.87 -1.68
N VAL A 59 16.29 1.67 -1.52
CA VAL A 59 16.97 0.55 -0.87
C VAL A 59 17.61 -0.35 -1.91
N TRP A 60 16.89 -0.68 -2.99
CA TRP A 60 17.37 -1.68 -3.95
C TRP A 60 18.69 -1.34 -4.64
N PRO A 61 18.95 -0.10 -5.16
CA PRO A 61 20.24 0.23 -5.74
C PRO A 61 21.43 0.10 -4.77
N ALA A 62 21.22 0.08 -3.46
CA ALA A 62 22.29 -0.17 -2.49
C ALA A 62 22.53 -1.67 -2.23
N VAL A 63 21.64 -2.55 -2.69
CA VAL A 63 21.67 -4.00 -2.47
C VAL A 63 22.05 -4.78 -3.74
N MET A 64 22.05 -4.13 -4.90
CA MET A 64 22.63 -4.64 -6.16
C MET A 64 24.12 -4.29 -6.25
#